data_AF-A0A3C1T9Y4-F1
#
_entry.id   AF-A0A3C1T9Y4-F1
#
_cell.length_a   1.000
_cell.length_b   1.000
_cell.length_c   1.000
_cell.angle_alpha   90.00
_cell.angle_beta   90.00
_cell.angle_gamma   90.00
#
_symmetry.space_group_name_H-M   'P 1'
#
loop_
_entity.id
_entity.type
_entity.pdbx_description
1 polymer ?
#
loop_
_entity_poly.entity_id
_entity_poly.type
_entity_poly.pdbx_seq_one_letter_code
_entity_poly.pdbx_strand_id
1 'polypeptide(L)'
;MESLRFKALDNLSKGTPKVKVDSPGKITAIFNENVFTLQVARKYLSDEAYKSLVASTRGGKKIDRNMGSQIANGIRAWAESKGVTHFTHWFQPLTGLSAEKHDSFFTLKSDGTAIEEFDGGALIQQEPDASSFPSGGLRATFEARGYTAWDPSSPAFIMEIGEGKTLCIPTIFVSYTG
;
A
#
# COMPACT_ATOMS: atom_id res chain seq x y z
N MET A 1 8.61 -3.24 -46.28
CA MET A 1 7.96 -3.57 -44.99
C MET A 1 8.97 -3.25 -43.90
N GLU A 2 8.83 -2.14 -43.19
CA GLU A 2 9.83 -1.75 -42.19
C GLU A 2 9.83 -2.72 -41.00
N SER A 3 11.02 -3.15 -40.59
CA SER A 3 11.21 -4.03 -39.44
C SER A 3 10.96 -3.25 -38.13
N LEU A 4 10.33 -3.93 -37.15
CA LEU A 4 10.07 -3.42 -35.81
C LEU A 4 11.32 -2.84 -35.13
N ARG A 5 12.50 -3.38 -35.46
CA ARG A 5 13.80 -2.90 -34.95
C ARG A 5 14.09 -1.47 -35.39
N PHE A 6 13.88 -1.14 -36.67
CA PHE A 6 14.19 0.19 -37.20
C PHE A 6 13.20 1.23 -36.67
N LYS A 7 11.93 0.87 -36.49
CA LYS A 7 10.94 1.72 -35.81
C LYS A 7 11.30 2.01 -34.35
N ALA A 8 11.83 1.02 -33.64
CA ALA A 8 12.28 1.22 -32.26
C ALA A 8 13.49 2.18 -32.17
N LEU A 9 14.45 2.07 -33.09
CA LEU A 9 15.61 2.97 -33.16
C LEU A 9 15.19 4.41 -33.52
N ASP A 10 14.27 4.57 -34.46
CA ASP A 10 13.71 5.87 -34.82
C ASP A 10 12.97 6.53 -33.64
N ASN A 11 12.17 5.75 -32.90
CA ASN A 11 11.47 6.24 -31.71
C ASN A 11 12.42 6.64 -30.57
N LEU A 12 13.52 5.91 -30.36
CA LEU A 12 14.57 6.31 -29.40
C LEU A 12 15.23 7.63 -29.80
N SER A 13 15.47 7.84 -31.11
CA SER A 13 16.11 9.05 -31.63
C SER A 13 15.26 10.30 -31.47
N LYS A 14 13.93 10.16 -31.45
CA LYS A 14 12.96 11.25 -31.23
C LYS A 14 12.95 11.75 -29.78
N GLY A 15 13.59 11.03 -28.86
CA GLY A 15 13.69 11.36 -27.45
C GLY A 15 12.39 11.08 -26.68
N THR A 16 12.51 10.59 -25.45
CA THR A 16 11.36 10.54 -24.52
C THR A 16 11.00 11.98 -24.13
N PRO A 17 9.71 12.35 -24.11
CA PRO A 17 9.29 13.64 -23.59
C PRO A 17 9.84 13.82 -22.18
N LYS A 18 10.57 14.91 -21.95
CA LYS A 18 11.11 15.23 -20.62
C LYS A 18 9.92 15.45 -19.68
N VAL A 19 9.81 14.60 -18.65
CA VAL A 19 8.88 14.84 -17.55
C VAL A 19 9.32 16.15 -16.90
N LYS A 20 8.44 17.16 -16.92
CA LYS A 20 8.64 18.37 -16.13
C LYS A 20 8.59 17.95 -14.66
N VAL A 21 9.73 18.02 -13.99
CA VAL A 21 9.79 17.89 -12.53
C VAL A 21 9.60 19.28 -11.97
N ASP A 22 8.45 19.54 -11.36
CA ASP A 22 8.25 20.74 -10.57
C ASP A 22 9.23 20.68 -9.39
N SER A 23 10.25 21.54 -9.43
CA SER A 23 11.27 21.55 -8.39
C SER A 23 10.75 22.38 -7.22
N PRO A 24 10.44 21.77 -6.07
CA PRO A 24 10.05 22.54 -4.89
C PRO A 24 11.25 23.39 -4.46
N GLY A 25 11.00 24.66 -4.13
CA GLY A 25 12.07 25.59 -3.72
C GLY A 25 12.88 25.11 -2.51
N LYS A 26 12.38 24.13 -1.72
CA LYS A 26 13.10 23.45 -0.64
C LYS A 26 12.77 21.96 -0.61
N ILE A 27 13.80 21.11 -0.49
CA ILE A 27 13.65 19.64 -0.34
C ILE A 27 12.84 19.28 0.91
N THR A 28 12.98 20.06 1.99
CA THR A 28 12.22 19.86 3.24
C THR A 28 10.71 19.98 3.06
N ALA A 29 10.24 20.61 1.98
CA ALA A 29 8.81 20.74 1.70
C ALA A 29 8.19 19.45 1.17
N ILE A 30 8.98 18.63 0.46
CA ILE A 30 8.52 17.36 -0.14
C ILE A 30 8.98 16.12 0.62
N PHE A 31 9.99 16.26 1.49
CA PHE A 31 10.47 15.14 2.30
C PHE A 31 9.34 14.58 3.19
N ASN A 32 9.11 13.27 3.11
CA ASN A 32 8.04 12.54 3.79
C ASN A 32 6.60 13.00 3.47
N GLU A 33 6.39 13.79 2.42
CA GLU A 33 5.05 14.29 2.12
C GLU A 33 4.05 13.15 1.86
N ASN A 34 4.51 12.05 1.25
CA ASN A 34 3.73 10.86 0.92
C ASN A 34 3.93 9.70 1.91
N VAL A 35 4.36 9.98 3.14
CA VAL A 35 4.57 8.97 4.18
C VAL A 35 3.69 9.27 5.40
N PHE A 36 2.98 8.26 5.90
CA PHE A 36 2.16 8.34 7.11
C PHE A 36 3.02 8.29 8.38
N THR A 37 3.81 9.35 8.58
CA THR A 37 4.69 9.49 9.74
C THR A 37 3.89 9.65 11.03
N LEU A 38 4.54 9.50 12.20
CA LEU A 38 3.90 9.77 13.49
C LEU A 38 3.37 11.22 13.60
N GLN A 39 4.03 12.19 12.95
CA GLN A 39 3.55 13.57 12.91
C GLN A 39 2.24 13.70 12.13
N VAL A 40 2.11 12.97 11.02
CA VAL A 40 0.86 12.89 10.25
C VAL A 40 -0.19 12.14 11.07
N ALA A 41 0.16 10.97 11.63
CA ALA A 41 -0.72 10.16 12.46
C ALA A 41 -1.35 10.98 13.60
N ARG A 42 -0.60 11.88 14.24
CA ARG A 42 -1.13 12.74 15.31
C ARG A 42 -2.29 13.65 14.85
N LYS A 43 -2.36 13.99 13.57
CA LYS A 43 -3.42 14.84 13.00
C LYS A 43 -4.68 14.05 12.62
N TYR A 44 -4.53 12.78 12.27
CA TYR A 44 -5.61 11.94 11.74
C TYR A 44 -6.14 10.90 12.74
N LEU A 45 -5.40 10.62 13.82
CA LEU A 45 -5.76 9.62 14.82
C LEU A 45 -6.30 10.25 16.10
N SER A 46 -7.19 9.52 16.78
CA SER A 46 -7.55 9.79 18.16
C SER A 46 -6.31 9.70 19.07
N ASP A 47 -6.37 10.30 20.25
CA ASP A 47 -5.26 10.25 21.21
C ASP A 47 -4.90 8.80 21.61
N GLU A 48 -5.92 7.95 21.76
CA GLU A 48 -5.79 6.53 22.09
C GLU A 48 -5.15 5.73 20.94
N ALA A 49 -5.65 5.89 19.72
CA ALA A 49 -5.10 5.21 18.54
C ALA A 49 -3.65 5.64 18.26
N TYR A 50 -3.35 6.93 18.41
CA TYR A 50 -1.98 7.45 18.28
C TYR A 50 -1.04 6.84 19.33
N LYS A 51 -1.44 6.81 20.60
CA LYS A 51 -0.63 6.20 21.68
C LYS A 51 -0.42 4.70 21.43
N SER A 52 -1.45 4.01 20.98
CA SER A 52 -1.39 2.59 20.61
C SER A 52 -0.39 2.35 19.47
N LEU A 53 -0.46 3.14 18.40
CA LEU A 53 0.47 3.07 17.28
C LEU A 53 1.93 3.32 17.73
N VAL A 54 2.18 4.38 18.50
CA VAL A 54 3.52 4.69 19.01
C VAL A 54 4.07 3.56 19.89
N ALA A 55 3.22 2.98 20.74
CA ALA A 55 3.60 1.86 21.60
C ALA A 55 3.90 0.59 20.79
N SER A 56 3.19 0.37 19.68
CA SER A 56 3.44 -0.74 18.77
C SER A 56 4.76 -0.56 18.00
N THR A 57 4.96 0.60 17.38
CA THR A 57 6.18 0.95 16.62
C THR A 57 7.45 0.88 17.47
N ARG A 58 7.41 1.34 18.74
CA ARG A 58 8.60 1.37 19.61
C ARG A 58 8.76 0.14 20.50
N GLY A 59 7.66 -0.48 20.89
CA GLY A 59 7.63 -1.50 21.93
C GLY A 59 7.26 -2.89 21.44
N GLY A 60 7.02 -3.09 20.13
CA GLY A 60 6.61 -4.37 19.56
C GLY A 60 5.27 -4.87 20.09
N LYS A 61 4.45 -3.98 20.66
CA LYS A 61 3.15 -4.34 21.22
C LYS A 61 2.15 -4.60 20.10
N LYS A 62 1.32 -5.63 20.28
CA LYS A 62 0.21 -5.91 19.37
C LYS A 62 -0.80 -4.76 19.40
N ILE A 63 -1.24 -4.33 18.21
CA ILE A 63 -2.34 -3.38 18.07
C ILE A 63 -3.65 -4.13 18.32
N ASP A 64 -4.45 -3.64 19.28
CA ASP A 64 -5.78 -4.17 19.52
C ASP A 64 -6.71 -3.93 18.32
N ARG A 65 -7.68 -4.82 18.08
CA ARG A 65 -8.59 -4.71 16.93
C ARG A 65 -9.34 -3.38 16.88
N ASN A 66 -9.82 -2.89 18.02
CA ASN A 66 -10.56 -1.63 18.06
C ASN A 66 -9.66 -0.44 17.68
N MET A 67 -8.41 -0.45 18.17
CA MET A 67 -7.42 0.54 17.78
C MET A 67 -7.03 0.39 16.30
N GLY A 68 -6.96 -0.84 15.79
CA GLY A 68 -6.76 -1.16 14.39
C GLY A 68 -7.76 -0.48 13.47
N SER A 69 -9.05 -0.60 13.76
CA SER A 69 -10.11 0.05 12.98
C SER A 69 -10.02 1.57 13.03
N GLN A 70 -9.64 2.16 14.17
CA GLN A 70 -9.42 3.61 14.25
C GLN A 70 -8.19 4.05 13.45
N ILE A 71 -7.10 3.28 13.49
CA ILE A 71 -5.88 3.55 12.73
C ILE A 71 -6.15 3.43 11.23
N ALA A 72 -6.86 2.38 10.80
CA ALA A 72 -7.24 2.17 9.41
C ALA A 72 -8.06 3.35 8.88
N ASN A 73 -9.09 3.77 9.61
CA ASN A 73 -9.89 4.95 9.23
C ASN A 73 -9.05 6.23 9.12
N GLY A 74 -8.09 6.46 10.03
CA GLY A 74 -7.20 7.61 9.97
C GLY A 74 -6.21 7.56 8.80
N ILE A 75 -5.67 6.38 8.49
CA ILE A 75 -4.80 6.17 7.32
C ILE A 75 -5.60 6.41 6.04
N ARG A 76 -6.83 5.87 5.94
CA ARG A 76 -7.72 6.09 4.78
C ARG A 76 -8.00 7.57 4.58
N ALA A 77 -8.43 8.27 5.63
CA ALA A 77 -8.73 9.71 5.56
C ALA A 77 -7.51 10.54 5.11
N TRP A 78 -6.30 10.16 5.55
CA TRP A 78 -5.08 10.78 5.05
C TRP A 78 -4.81 10.47 3.57
N ALA A 79 -4.96 9.21 3.16
CA ALA A 79 -4.76 8.78 1.78
C ALA A 79 -5.76 9.46 0.82
N GLU A 80 -7.04 9.50 1.19
CA GLU A 80 -8.12 10.19 0.46
C GLU A 80 -7.82 11.68 0.32
N SER A 81 -7.27 12.33 1.36
CA SER A 81 -6.87 13.75 1.28
C SER A 81 -5.77 14.03 0.24
N LYS A 82 -5.10 12.98 -0.26
CA LYS A 82 -4.10 13.03 -1.33
C LYS A 82 -4.60 12.48 -2.67
N GLY A 83 -5.88 12.12 -2.77
CA GLY A 83 -6.53 11.59 -3.97
C GLY A 83 -6.28 10.10 -4.21
N VAL A 84 -5.91 9.34 -3.17
CA VAL A 84 -5.75 7.88 -3.26
C VAL A 84 -7.12 7.21 -3.23
N THR A 85 -7.32 6.23 -4.11
CA THR A 85 -8.56 5.44 -4.21
C THR A 85 -8.34 3.96 -3.92
N HIS A 86 -7.10 3.49 -3.99
CA HIS A 86 -6.74 2.09 -3.81
C HIS A 86 -5.68 1.94 -2.72
N PHE A 87 -5.64 0.77 -2.10
CA PHE A 87 -4.58 0.37 -1.20
C PHE A 87 -4.00 -0.97 -1.64
N THR A 88 -2.79 -1.26 -1.17
CA THR A 88 -2.12 -2.53 -1.39
C THR A 88 -1.31 -2.94 -0.17
N HIS A 89 -1.31 -4.24 0.09
CA HIS A 89 -0.33 -4.87 0.98
C HIS A 89 0.98 -5.01 0.21
N TRP A 90 1.95 -4.16 0.57
CA TRP A 90 3.23 -4.10 -0.10
C TRP A 90 4.25 -4.96 0.65
N PHE A 91 4.81 -5.96 -0.02
CA PHE A 91 5.84 -6.83 0.54
C PHE A 91 6.82 -7.33 -0.53
N GLN A 92 7.98 -7.81 -0.10
CA GLN A 92 9.03 -8.34 -0.97
C GLN A 92 9.17 -9.86 -0.75
N PRO A 93 8.55 -10.71 -1.60
CA PRO A 93 8.78 -12.16 -1.57
C PRO A 93 10.23 -12.53 -1.89
N LEU A 94 10.58 -13.80 -1.63
CA LEU A 94 11.91 -14.38 -1.88
C LEU A 94 12.33 -14.40 -3.37
N THR A 95 11.48 -13.95 -4.29
CA THR A 95 11.79 -13.76 -5.70
C THR A 95 12.59 -12.48 -5.99
N GLY A 96 12.74 -11.59 -5.01
CA GLY A 96 13.49 -10.34 -5.14
C GLY A 96 12.74 -9.21 -5.85
N LEU A 97 11.47 -9.41 -6.20
CA LEU A 97 10.57 -8.39 -6.73
C LEU A 97 9.49 -8.07 -5.69
N SER A 98 8.91 -6.87 -5.70
CA SER A 98 7.74 -6.56 -4.87
C SER A 98 6.50 -7.28 -5.40
N ALA A 99 5.65 -7.72 -4.47
CA ALA A 99 4.32 -8.21 -4.77
C ALA A 99 3.30 -7.20 -4.24
N GLU A 100 2.31 -6.90 -5.07
CA GLU A 100 1.25 -5.95 -4.76
C GLU A 100 -0.07 -6.53 -5.27
N LYS A 101 -1.09 -6.48 -4.40
CA LYS A 101 -2.48 -6.67 -4.79
C LYS A 101 -3.23 -5.38 -4.48
N HIS A 102 -3.83 -4.78 -5.50
CA HIS A 102 -4.52 -3.50 -5.37
C HIS A 102 -6.00 -3.77 -5.07
N ASP A 103 -6.47 -3.32 -3.92
CA ASP A 103 -7.85 -3.35 -3.49
C ASP A 103 -8.37 -1.90 -3.42
N SER A 104 -9.66 -1.70 -3.71
CA SER A 104 -10.29 -0.38 -3.62
C SER A 104 -10.79 -0.12 -2.19
N PHE A 105 -10.83 1.14 -1.77
CA PHE A 105 -11.60 1.52 -0.58
C PHE A 105 -13.11 1.37 -0.81
N PHE A 106 -13.55 1.35 -2.08
CA PHE A 106 -14.96 1.30 -2.44
C PHE A 106 -15.59 -0.03 -2.02
N THR A 107 -16.74 0.06 -1.35
CA THR A 107 -17.60 -1.08 -1.04
C THR A 107 -19.08 -0.70 -1.11
N LEU A 108 -19.92 -1.70 -1.37
CA LEU A 108 -21.38 -1.55 -1.36
C LEU A 108 -21.94 -2.17 -0.08
N LYS A 109 -22.68 -1.39 0.69
CA LYS A 109 -23.47 -1.92 1.80
C LYS A 109 -24.65 -2.76 1.28
N SER A 110 -25.25 -3.56 2.16
CA SER A 110 -26.35 -4.47 1.83
C SER A 110 -27.61 -3.77 1.30
N ASP A 111 -27.75 -2.48 1.58
CA ASP A 111 -28.81 -1.60 1.09
C ASP A 111 -28.51 -0.98 -0.28
N GLY A 112 -27.34 -1.26 -0.87
CA GLY A 112 -26.87 -0.70 -2.12
C GLY A 112 -26.13 0.64 -1.98
N THR A 113 -25.93 1.14 -0.75
CA THR A 113 -25.20 2.40 -0.54
C THR A 113 -23.71 2.22 -0.80
N ALA A 114 -23.15 3.07 -1.67
CA ALA A 114 -21.72 3.16 -1.93
C ALA A 114 -21.00 3.90 -0.80
N ILE A 115 -19.97 3.29 -0.24
CA ILE A 115 -19.11 3.91 0.77
C ILE A 115 -17.65 3.57 0.51
N GLU A 116 -16.76 4.42 1.02
CA GLU A 116 -15.33 4.13 1.10
C GLU A 116 -15.01 3.57 2.50
N GLU A 117 -14.51 2.35 2.59
CA GLU A 117 -14.21 1.64 3.82
C GLU A 117 -12.80 1.08 3.80
N PHE A 118 -12.06 1.28 4.90
CA PHE A 118 -10.79 0.60 5.11
C PHE A 118 -10.81 -0.01 6.51
N ASP A 119 -11.03 -1.32 6.56
CA ASP A 119 -11.27 -2.04 7.82
C ASP A 119 -9.97 -2.32 8.59
N GLY A 120 -10.09 -2.38 9.92
CA GLY A 120 -8.98 -2.74 10.81
C GLY A 120 -8.47 -4.17 10.58
N GLY A 121 -9.33 -5.09 10.14
CA GLY A 121 -8.93 -6.43 9.69
C GLY A 121 -8.06 -6.34 8.45
N ALA A 122 -8.48 -5.57 7.44
CA ALA A 122 -7.68 -5.32 6.24
C ALA A 122 -6.34 -4.65 6.56
N LEU A 123 -6.25 -3.81 7.59
CA LEU A 123 -4.97 -3.23 8.02
C LEU A 123 -4.09 -4.23 8.79
N ILE A 124 -4.61 -4.88 9.83
CA ILE A 124 -3.77 -5.65 10.76
C ILE A 124 -3.41 -7.03 10.20
N GLN A 125 -4.40 -7.74 9.67
CA GLN A 125 -4.23 -9.11 9.17
C GLN A 125 -5.30 -9.44 8.14
N GLN A 126 -4.91 -9.52 6.87
CA GLN A 126 -5.79 -9.97 5.79
C GLN A 126 -5.44 -11.42 5.41
N GLU A 127 -6.45 -12.19 5.01
CA GLU A 127 -6.28 -13.46 4.30
C GLU A 127 -6.48 -13.19 2.80
N PRO A 128 -5.45 -12.69 2.08
CA PRO A 128 -5.57 -12.53 0.64
C PRO A 128 -5.64 -13.91 -0.04
N ASP A 129 -6.35 -13.97 -1.16
CA ASP A 129 -6.27 -15.10 -2.08
C ASP A 129 -4.83 -15.24 -2.59
N ALA A 130 -4.09 -16.13 -1.94
CA ALA A 130 -2.66 -16.30 -2.14
C ALA A 130 -2.31 -17.17 -3.36
N SER A 131 -3.32 -17.67 -4.08
CA SER A 131 -3.13 -18.41 -5.34
C SER A 131 -2.46 -17.56 -6.43
N SER A 132 -2.63 -16.24 -6.35
CA SER A 132 -2.11 -15.27 -7.31
C SER A 132 -0.68 -14.79 -7.00
N PHE A 133 -0.12 -15.12 -5.83
CA PHE A 133 1.25 -14.75 -5.49
C PHE A 133 2.28 -15.76 -6.01
N PRO A 134 3.47 -15.31 -6.44
CA PRO A 134 4.52 -16.20 -6.92
C PRO A 134 4.91 -17.24 -5.84
N SER A 135 4.68 -18.52 -6.12
CA SER A 135 4.95 -19.63 -5.19
C SER A 135 6.24 -20.38 -5.49
N GLY A 136 7.00 -19.98 -6.52
CA GLY A 136 8.18 -20.71 -6.97
C GLY A 136 7.89 -22.14 -7.47
N GLY A 137 6.64 -22.47 -7.80
CA GLY A 137 6.24 -23.82 -8.23
C GLY A 137 6.02 -24.81 -7.08
N LEU A 138 6.07 -24.35 -5.82
CA LEU A 138 5.94 -25.21 -4.63
C LEU A 138 4.48 -25.53 -4.27
N ARG A 139 3.48 -24.97 -4.99
CA ARG A 139 2.06 -25.02 -4.60
C ARG A 139 1.13 -25.32 -5.78
N ALA A 140 0.12 -26.14 -5.53
CA ALA A 140 -1.09 -26.17 -6.34
C ALA A 140 -1.97 -24.96 -5.99
N THR A 141 -2.48 -24.25 -6.99
CA THR A 141 -3.20 -22.96 -6.82
C THR A 141 -4.45 -23.05 -5.93
N PHE A 142 -5.04 -24.23 -5.77
CA PHE A 142 -6.26 -24.44 -4.99
C PHE A 142 -6.05 -24.45 -3.46
N GLU A 143 -4.83 -24.73 -2.97
CA GLU A 143 -4.54 -24.88 -1.53
C GLU A 143 -3.71 -23.70 -0.96
N ALA A 144 -3.41 -22.71 -1.79
CA ALA A 144 -2.56 -21.58 -1.42
C ALA A 144 -3.32 -20.60 -0.51
N ARG A 145 -3.28 -20.85 0.80
CA ARG A 145 -3.67 -19.86 1.83
C ARG A 145 -2.46 -19.03 2.25
N GLY A 146 -2.66 -17.73 2.41
CA GLY A 146 -1.64 -16.81 2.86
C GLY A 146 -2.25 -15.73 3.76
N TYR A 147 -1.43 -15.21 4.65
CA TYR A 147 -1.79 -14.14 5.56
C TYR A 147 -0.82 -12.99 5.37
N THR A 148 -1.34 -11.80 5.21
CA THR A 148 -0.55 -10.58 5.36
C THR A 148 -0.69 -10.10 6.79
N ALA A 149 0.38 -9.55 7.36
CA ALA A 149 0.32 -8.81 8.61
C ALA A 149 1.08 -7.49 8.46
N TRP A 150 0.45 -6.39 8.88
CA TRP A 150 1.09 -5.09 8.82
C TRP A 150 2.25 -4.98 9.82
N ASP A 151 3.37 -4.44 9.36
CA ASP A 151 4.49 -4.04 10.20
C ASP A 151 4.38 -2.54 10.55
N PRO A 152 3.92 -2.17 11.76
CA PRO A 152 3.78 -0.78 12.18
C PRO A 152 5.13 -0.08 12.47
N SER A 153 6.26 -0.81 12.39
CA SER A 153 7.59 -0.18 12.42
C SER A 153 7.93 0.51 11.09
N SER A 154 7.30 0.06 10.00
CA SER A 154 7.41 0.62 8.67
C SER A 154 6.16 1.45 8.33
N PRO A 155 6.26 2.78 8.21
CA PRO A 155 5.08 3.63 7.99
C PRO A 155 4.45 3.35 6.62
N ALA A 156 3.12 3.35 6.57
CA ALA A 156 2.40 3.33 5.31
C ALA A 156 2.77 4.56 4.46
N PHE A 157 2.78 4.39 3.15
CA PHE A 157 3.19 5.45 2.23
C PHE A 157 2.32 5.42 0.97
N ILE A 158 2.38 6.50 0.20
CA ILE A 158 1.65 6.60 -1.06
C ILE A 158 2.66 6.48 -2.19
N MET A 159 2.40 5.54 -3.10
CA MET A 159 3.14 5.39 -4.32
C MET A 159 2.35 6.01 -5.47
N GLU A 160 2.98 6.90 -6.22
CA GLU A 160 2.41 7.50 -7.42
C GLU A 160 3.11 6.89 -8.64
N ILE A 161 2.34 6.22 -9.51
CA ILE A 161 2.82 5.61 -10.75
C ILE A 161 1.94 6.10 -11.89
N GLY A 162 2.53 6.89 -12.80
CA GLY A 162 1.77 7.51 -13.88
C GLY A 162 0.69 8.44 -13.33
N GLU A 163 -0.58 8.12 -13.59
CA GLU A 163 -1.75 8.85 -13.08
C GLU A 163 -2.37 8.17 -11.84
N GLY A 164 -1.87 6.99 -11.45
CA GLY A 164 -2.39 6.23 -10.32
C GLY A 164 -1.71 6.59 -9.00
N LYS A 165 -2.50 6.64 -7.91
CA LYS A 165 -2.01 6.77 -6.54
C LYS A 165 -2.54 5.62 -5.69
N THR A 166 -1.63 4.91 -5.03
CA THR A 166 -1.97 3.75 -4.20
C THR A 166 -1.37 3.91 -2.81
N LEU A 167 -2.17 3.64 -1.77
CA LEU A 167 -1.70 3.50 -0.41
C LEU A 167 -0.99 2.14 -0.26
N CYS A 168 0.31 2.16 -0.01
CA CYS A 168 1.11 0.98 0.26
C CYS A 168 1.23 0.75 1.77
N ILE A 169 0.83 -0.43 2.22
CA ILE A 169 0.89 -0.89 3.60
C ILE A 169 2.04 -1.90 3.71
N PRO A 170 3.18 -1.55 4.35
CA PRO A 170 4.32 -2.46 4.47
C PRO A 170 3.95 -3.69 5.30
N THR A 171 3.94 -4.86 4.68
CA THR A 171 3.45 -6.07 5.33
C THR A 171 4.43 -7.21 5.22
N ILE A 172 4.32 -8.13 6.16
CA ILE A 172 4.92 -9.46 6.02
C ILE A 172 3.87 -10.38 5.42
N PHE A 173 4.31 -11.27 4.54
CA PHE A 173 3.47 -12.33 3.99
C PHE A 173 3.91 -13.66 4.57
N VAL A 174 2.96 -14.38 5.16
CA VAL A 174 3.17 -15.70 5.76
C VAL A 174 2.22 -16.67 5.12
N SER A 175 2.74 -17.78 4.64
CA SER A 175 1.92 -18.82 4.06
C SER A 175 2.39 -20.21 4.48
N TYR A 176 1.44 -21.09 4.77
CA TYR A 176 1.75 -22.45 5.19
C TYR A 176 2.25 -23.25 3.98
N THR A 177 3.15 -24.21 4.20
CA THR A 177 3.92 -25.02 3.21
C THR A 177 5.04 -24.33 2.41
N GLY A 178 5.43 -23.10 2.77
CA GLY A 178 6.61 -22.41 2.22
C GLY A 178 6.25 -21.13 1.49
#